data_AF-A0AAV6FS34-F1
#
_entry.id   AF-A0AAV6FS34-F1
#
_cell.length_a   1.000
_cell.length_b   1.000
_cell.length_c   1.000
_cell.angle_alpha   90.00
_cell.angle_beta   90.00
_cell.angle_gamma   90.00
#
_symmetry.space_group_name_H-M   'P 1'
#
loop_
_entity.id
_entity.type
_entity.pdbx_description
1 polymer ?
#
loop_
_entity_poly.entity_id
_entity_poly.type
_entity_poly.pdbx_seq_one_letter_code
_entity_poly.pdbx_strand_id
1 'polypeptide(L)'
;MKWRLLLGALLISLLTIQFGHCQNEDKDAKSATEKKPKGKARAGKGAGKKTKTATAKPKLRAATQAPSAPQGTRLTQVVNKGKFQRVGGSLSVPAGETLELRCKGNPVQWGVPYYLEEEDAGRLKMVQHDRYGTLTLANATGADTGEYTCYPMYCEDTDCRKEYDKAVKVFIFFPDPQELFVPSSDYYEVIQLRTNWPTVLPCQVTNPLAKVTLHREFPPEEVRVDGTEISFDVKRGFTIHRPKQHHAGSLYCMASMGSLRQSSTKYMLIYVNYPAAPPVPVIQTSSSSVSVGSNLQVTCTVVGEQDVVVEFTWEYPGQQIGRPLYTQDSIEPANNIGRLRQRSQSILMVDEVRVVDQGTYTCTAQNLEGSRSTSTTVKVVPKKL
;
A
#
# COMPACT_ATOMS: atom_id res chain seq x y z
N MET A 1 -16.25 -1.92 -64.64
CA MET A 1 -16.02 -0.47 -64.40
C MET A 1 -15.03 -0.38 -63.23
N LYS A 2 -13.76 0.03 -63.29
CA LYS A 2 -13.04 1.14 -63.97
C LYS A 2 -13.58 2.56 -63.67
N TRP A 3 -13.09 3.15 -62.57
CA TRP A 3 -12.52 4.50 -62.40
C TRP A 3 -11.85 4.51 -60.99
N ARG A 4 -10.61 4.95 -60.66
CA ARG A 4 -9.76 6.12 -61.04
C ARG A 4 -10.48 7.45 -60.73
N LEU A 5 -9.91 8.50 -60.13
CA LEU A 5 -8.50 8.87 -59.86
C LEU A 5 -8.45 10.17 -58.99
N LEU A 6 -7.26 10.55 -58.48
CA LEU A 6 -6.78 11.89 -58.04
C LEU A 6 -7.07 12.32 -56.60
N LEU A 7 -6.30 13.17 -55.90
CA LEU A 7 -4.89 13.58 -55.82
C LEU A 7 -4.88 14.64 -54.68
N GLY A 8 -3.82 14.77 -53.90
CA GLY A 8 -3.69 15.86 -52.91
C GLY A 8 -2.36 15.83 -52.19
N ALA A 9 -1.39 16.59 -52.67
CA ALA A 9 -0.04 16.69 -52.11
C ALA A 9 0.27 18.15 -51.72
N LEU A 10 1.04 18.37 -50.65
CA LEU A 10 1.91 19.55 -50.39
C LEU A 10 2.63 19.31 -49.03
N LEU A 11 3.96 19.09 -49.03
CA LEU A 11 5.03 20.04 -48.62
C LEU A 11 4.99 20.41 -47.11
N ILE A 12 5.86 19.87 -46.25
CA ILE A 12 7.33 20.11 -46.07
C ILE A 12 7.67 21.58 -45.78
N SER A 13 8.15 21.85 -44.55
CA SER A 13 9.23 22.82 -44.28
C SER A 13 9.93 22.54 -42.94
N LEU A 14 11.27 22.54 -42.94
CA LEU A 14 12.14 22.54 -41.75
C LEU A 14 12.60 23.97 -41.43
N LEU A 15 12.79 24.29 -40.15
CA LEU A 15 13.70 25.33 -39.63
C LEU A 15 14.16 24.90 -38.22
N THR A 16 15.32 24.24 -38.05
CA THR A 16 16.68 24.80 -37.79
C THR A 16 16.92 25.42 -36.39
N ILE A 17 17.50 24.60 -35.51
CA ILE A 17 18.68 24.84 -34.64
C ILE A 17 19.06 26.29 -34.28
N GLN A 18 19.15 26.57 -32.97
CA GLN A 18 20.28 27.33 -32.40
C GLN A 18 20.76 26.70 -31.08
N PHE A 19 22.08 26.55 -30.95
CA PHE A 19 22.77 26.22 -29.70
C PHE A 19 23.17 27.52 -28.98
N GLY A 20 23.00 27.57 -27.65
CA GLY A 20 23.51 28.64 -26.77
C GLY A 20 24.40 28.03 -25.67
N HIS A 21 25.52 28.68 -25.38
CA HIS A 21 26.66 28.04 -24.69
C HIS A 21 26.61 28.08 -23.16
N CYS A 22 27.42 27.23 -22.53
CA CYS A 22 27.67 27.16 -21.09
C CYS A 22 28.18 28.48 -20.49
N GLN A 23 27.98 28.64 -19.18
CA GLN A 23 29.10 29.00 -18.30
C GLN A 23 28.90 28.47 -16.87
N ASN A 24 29.98 27.94 -16.32
CA ASN A 24 30.15 27.54 -14.93
C ASN A 24 31.50 28.13 -14.50
N GLU A 25 31.55 28.88 -13.40
CA GLU A 25 32.83 29.26 -12.75
C GLU A 25 32.58 29.48 -11.25
N ASP A 26 33.43 28.84 -10.45
CA ASP A 26 33.56 29.05 -9.02
C ASP A 26 34.08 30.46 -8.68
N LYS A 27 33.89 30.88 -7.41
CA LYS A 27 35.02 31.24 -6.53
C LYS A 27 34.62 31.42 -5.06
N ASP A 28 35.36 30.68 -4.22
CA ASP A 28 35.94 31.03 -2.92
C ASP A 28 35.65 32.44 -2.33
N ALA A 29 35.58 32.65 -1.02
CA ALA A 29 36.63 32.24 -0.06
C ALA A 29 36.31 32.61 1.41
N LYS A 30 37.10 32.03 2.34
CA LYS A 30 37.52 32.56 3.67
C LYS A 30 36.46 32.61 4.79
N SER A 31 36.81 32.50 6.09
CA SER A 31 38.03 32.02 6.80
C SER A 31 37.77 32.03 8.33
N ALA A 32 38.74 31.53 9.11
CA ALA A 32 39.02 31.79 10.53
C ALA A 32 38.33 30.88 11.58
N THR A 33 39.04 29.92 12.20
CA THR A 33 39.87 30.00 13.46
C THR A 33 39.07 30.25 14.75
N GLU A 34 39.34 29.68 15.93
CA GLU A 34 40.33 28.68 16.43
C GLU A 34 39.94 28.29 17.88
N LYS A 35 40.36 27.10 18.38
CA LYS A 35 41.03 26.85 19.69
C LYS A 35 40.73 25.49 20.35
N LYS A 36 41.78 24.98 21.01
CA LYS A 36 41.85 23.78 21.85
C LYS A 36 42.73 24.13 23.06
N PRO A 37 42.54 23.49 24.23
CA PRO A 37 43.61 22.62 24.76
C PRO A 37 43.02 21.31 25.34
N LYS A 38 43.65 20.12 25.24
CA LYS A 38 44.96 19.61 25.72
C LYS A 38 45.05 19.43 27.25
N GLY A 39 45.10 18.16 27.68
CA GLY A 39 45.52 17.69 29.01
C GLY A 39 45.89 16.19 28.94
N LYS A 40 46.94 15.74 29.64
CA LYS A 40 47.48 14.36 29.61
C LYS A 40 47.67 13.83 31.05
N ALA A 41 47.57 12.50 31.22
CA ALA A 41 48.30 11.53 32.09
C ALA A 41 48.94 12.00 33.44
N ARG A 42 49.18 11.17 34.48
CA ARG A 42 49.60 9.75 34.49
C ARG A 42 49.60 9.15 35.92
N ALA A 43 49.33 7.84 36.04
CA ALA A 43 49.78 6.80 37.01
C ALA A 43 50.08 7.06 38.52
N GLY A 44 49.69 6.08 39.35
CA GLY A 44 50.28 5.75 40.67
C GLY A 44 50.16 4.25 40.98
N LYS A 45 51.18 3.64 41.60
CA LYS A 45 51.28 2.18 41.91
C LYS A 45 51.10 1.90 43.41
N GLY A 46 50.70 0.67 43.76
CA GLY A 46 50.84 0.11 45.13
C GLY A 46 50.43 -1.38 45.20
N ALA A 47 51.18 -2.23 45.91
CA ALA A 47 50.94 -3.67 45.96
C ALA A 47 51.34 -4.33 47.32
N GLY A 48 50.72 -5.47 47.64
CA GLY A 48 50.99 -6.31 48.83
C GLY A 48 49.78 -6.41 49.78
N LYS A 49 49.58 -7.47 50.60
CA LYS A 49 50.25 -8.78 50.74
C LYS A 49 49.26 -9.75 51.45
N LYS A 50 49.41 -11.07 51.32
CA LYS A 50 48.47 -12.10 51.84
C LYS A 50 48.58 -12.36 53.36
N THR A 51 47.49 -12.84 53.96
CA THR A 51 47.49 -13.70 55.18
C THR A 51 46.33 -14.70 55.14
N LYS A 52 46.42 -15.83 55.87
CA LYS A 52 45.48 -16.97 55.86
C LYS A 52 44.87 -17.21 57.25
N THR A 53 43.62 -17.71 57.31
CA THR A 53 43.21 -18.84 58.19
C THR A 53 41.84 -19.45 57.79
N ALA A 54 41.58 -20.70 58.20
CA ALA A 54 40.35 -21.47 57.96
C ALA A 54 39.23 -21.08 58.98
N THR A 55 37.95 -21.47 58.91
CA THR A 55 37.24 -22.67 58.37
C THR A 55 35.93 -22.27 57.63
N ALA A 56 35.00 -23.11 57.15
CA ALA A 56 34.74 -24.56 57.26
C ALA A 56 34.10 -25.17 55.97
N LYS A 57 33.05 -26.01 56.10
CA LYS A 57 32.20 -26.63 55.05
C LYS A 57 30.80 -26.88 55.65
N PRO A 58 29.70 -26.87 54.87
CA PRO A 58 29.35 -28.03 54.02
C PRO A 58 28.82 -27.71 52.61
N LYS A 59 28.69 -28.76 51.78
CA LYS A 59 28.21 -28.72 50.39
C LYS A 59 26.68 -28.62 50.32
N LEU A 60 26.16 -27.88 49.34
CA LEU A 60 24.96 -28.29 48.61
C LEU A 60 25.22 -28.20 47.10
N ARG A 61 24.69 -29.17 46.35
CA ARG A 61 25.03 -29.43 44.95
C ARG A 61 24.02 -28.75 44.03
N ALA A 62 24.30 -27.51 43.60
CA ALA A 62 23.47 -26.85 42.59
C ALA A 62 23.68 -27.51 41.21
N ALA A 63 22.69 -28.26 40.76
CA ALA A 63 22.63 -28.73 39.37
C ALA A 63 22.12 -27.58 38.50
N THR A 64 23.01 -26.98 37.71
CA THR A 64 22.65 -25.95 36.73
C THR A 64 21.85 -26.58 35.59
N GLN A 65 20.53 -26.65 35.74
CA GLN A 65 19.64 -26.84 34.61
C GLN A 65 19.66 -25.53 33.80
N ALA A 66 20.28 -25.58 32.61
CA ALA A 66 20.11 -24.54 31.62
C ALA A 66 18.61 -24.46 31.25
N PRO A 67 18.01 -23.26 31.08
CA PRO A 67 16.62 -23.16 30.69
C PRO A 67 16.40 -23.86 29.35
N SER A 68 15.58 -24.91 29.34
CA SER A 68 15.17 -25.56 28.10
C SER A 68 14.38 -24.57 27.26
N ALA A 69 14.93 -24.17 26.11
CA ALA A 69 14.21 -23.33 25.16
C ALA A 69 12.84 -23.94 24.84
N PRO A 70 11.76 -23.13 24.76
CA PRO A 70 10.41 -23.65 24.58
C PRO A 70 10.32 -24.52 23.33
N GLN A 71 9.54 -25.61 23.42
CA GLN A 71 9.30 -26.52 22.31
C GLN A 71 8.34 -25.92 21.27
N GLY A 72 8.66 -24.74 20.74
CA GLY A 72 7.88 -24.08 19.72
C GLY A 72 7.71 -24.94 18.46
N THR A 73 6.65 -24.62 17.72
CA THR A 73 6.35 -25.09 16.37
C THR A 73 7.61 -25.02 15.50
N ARG A 74 7.93 -26.11 14.78
CA ARG A 74 9.12 -26.17 13.92
C ARG A 74 8.74 -26.71 12.55
N LEU A 75 9.18 -25.99 11.52
CA LEU A 75 9.02 -26.35 10.13
C LEU A 75 10.31 -26.97 9.59
N THR A 76 10.19 -28.11 8.93
CA THR A 76 11.28 -28.84 8.28
C THR A 76 10.87 -29.33 6.90
N GLN A 77 11.75 -29.22 5.92
CA GLN A 77 11.59 -29.85 4.62
C GLN A 77 12.07 -31.29 4.70
N VAL A 78 11.36 -32.21 4.05
CA VAL A 78 11.82 -33.58 3.84
C VAL A 78 12.55 -33.59 2.49
N VAL A 79 13.87 -33.78 2.51
CA VAL A 79 14.72 -33.71 1.31
C VAL A 79 14.88 -35.09 0.69
N ASN A 80 14.81 -36.14 1.50
CA ASN A 80 14.90 -37.55 1.14
C ASN A 80 14.30 -38.37 2.28
N LYS A 81 13.97 -39.65 2.06
CA LYS A 81 13.48 -40.55 3.12
C LYS A 81 14.44 -40.54 4.33
N GLY A 82 13.96 -40.02 5.47
CA GLY A 82 14.73 -39.89 6.71
C GLY A 82 15.68 -38.69 6.81
N LYS A 83 15.84 -37.87 5.77
CA LYS A 83 16.67 -36.65 5.79
C LYS A 83 15.80 -35.40 5.85
N PHE A 84 15.91 -34.65 6.94
CA PHE A 84 15.14 -33.45 7.22
C PHE A 84 16.05 -32.22 7.26
N GLN A 85 15.65 -31.14 6.59
CA GLN A 85 16.33 -29.85 6.64
C GLN A 85 15.46 -28.85 7.39
N ARG A 86 16.06 -28.06 8.30
CA ARG A 86 15.35 -26.97 8.98
C ARG A 86 15.10 -25.84 7.98
N VAL A 87 13.85 -25.41 7.87
CA VAL A 87 13.45 -24.34 6.96
C VAL A 87 13.71 -22.98 7.61
N GLY A 88 14.25 -22.04 6.85
CA GLY A 88 14.48 -20.65 7.24
C GLY A 88 13.31 -19.74 6.87
N GLY A 89 13.57 -18.44 6.72
CA GLY A 89 12.55 -17.48 6.23
C GLY A 89 12.22 -17.62 4.72
N SER A 90 12.98 -18.42 3.99
CA SER A 90 12.69 -18.83 2.62
C SER A 90 13.34 -20.16 2.25
N LEU A 91 12.83 -20.76 1.18
CA LEU A 91 13.32 -22.01 0.58
C LEU A 91 13.25 -21.90 -0.95
N SER A 92 14.08 -22.64 -1.67
CA SER A 92 13.97 -22.82 -3.12
C SER A 92 13.91 -24.31 -3.46
N VAL A 93 12.94 -24.71 -4.28
CA VAL A 93 12.77 -26.09 -4.79
C VAL A 93 12.58 -25.98 -6.31
N PRO A 94 13.37 -26.66 -7.16
CA PRO A 94 13.21 -26.53 -8.61
C PRO A 94 11.80 -26.86 -9.10
N ALA A 95 11.32 -26.18 -10.15
CA ALA A 95 10.07 -26.56 -10.81
C ALA A 95 10.15 -28.01 -11.35
N GLY A 96 9.02 -28.72 -11.32
CA GLY A 96 8.87 -30.16 -11.61
C GLY A 96 9.11 -31.08 -10.39
N GLU A 97 9.82 -30.62 -9.36
CA GLU A 97 10.09 -31.44 -8.16
C GLU A 97 8.87 -31.54 -7.22
N THR A 98 8.97 -32.44 -6.24
CA THR A 98 8.00 -32.57 -5.15
C THR A 98 8.48 -31.84 -3.89
N LEU A 99 7.68 -30.89 -3.40
CA LEU A 99 7.87 -30.30 -2.08
C LEU A 99 7.22 -31.19 -1.02
N GLU A 100 7.95 -31.55 0.03
CA GLU A 100 7.39 -32.14 1.25
C GLU A 100 7.85 -31.32 2.47
N LEU A 101 6.88 -30.76 3.19
CA LEU A 101 7.06 -30.03 4.43
C LEU A 101 6.45 -30.78 5.61
N ARG A 102 7.10 -30.66 6.76
CA ARG A 102 6.67 -31.22 8.03
C ARG A 102 6.69 -30.14 9.10
N CYS A 103 5.54 -29.92 9.73
CA CYS A 103 5.37 -28.96 10.81
C CYS A 103 5.05 -29.67 12.13
N LYS A 104 5.89 -29.51 13.16
CA LYS A 104 5.66 -30.10 14.48
C LYS A 104 4.51 -29.40 15.21
N GLY A 105 3.48 -30.16 15.56
CA GLY A 105 2.30 -29.75 16.33
C GLY A 105 1.19 -30.80 16.22
N ASN A 106 0.20 -30.76 17.11
CA ASN A 106 -0.97 -31.65 17.04
C ASN A 106 -2.21 -30.96 17.65
N PRO A 107 -3.23 -30.60 16.85
CA PRO A 107 -3.22 -30.54 15.38
C PRO A 107 -2.46 -29.31 14.86
N VAL A 108 -2.20 -29.28 13.55
CA VAL A 108 -1.79 -28.07 12.82
C VAL A 108 -2.65 -27.91 11.57
N GLN A 109 -2.84 -26.68 11.12
CA GLN A 109 -3.47 -26.37 9.85
C GLN A 109 -2.49 -25.62 8.96
N TRP A 110 -2.47 -25.95 7.67
CA TRP A 110 -1.66 -25.22 6.70
C TRP A 110 -2.47 -24.07 6.07
N GLY A 111 -1.76 -23.07 5.57
CA GLY A 111 -2.24 -22.13 4.55
C GLY A 111 -1.20 -22.08 3.42
N VAL A 112 -1.69 -21.94 2.19
CA VAL A 112 -0.89 -21.97 0.95
C VAL A 112 -1.26 -20.77 0.07
N PRO A 113 -0.56 -20.51 -1.05
CA PRO A 113 -1.01 -19.52 -2.02
C PRO A 113 -2.44 -19.79 -2.50
N TYR A 114 -3.26 -18.74 -2.64
CA TYR A 114 -4.70 -18.84 -2.94
C TYR A 114 -5.01 -19.73 -4.16
N TYR A 115 -4.22 -19.60 -5.23
CA TYR A 115 -4.34 -20.42 -6.44
C TYR A 115 -4.27 -21.95 -6.15
N LEU A 116 -3.46 -22.37 -5.18
CA LEU A 116 -3.34 -23.76 -4.74
C LEU A 116 -4.48 -24.22 -3.81
N GLU A 117 -5.30 -23.30 -3.28
CA GLU A 117 -6.52 -23.64 -2.55
C GLU A 117 -7.70 -23.90 -3.50
N GLU A 118 -7.68 -23.32 -4.72
CA GLU A 118 -8.70 -23.50 -5.76
C GLU A 118 -8.33 -24.56 -6.81
N GLU A 119 -7.08 -24.58 -7.30
CA GLU A 119 -6.65 -25.39 -8.46
C GLU A 119 -5.47 -26.34 -8.13
N ASP A 120 -5.57 -27.12 -7.06
CA ASP A 120 -4.51 -28.07 -6.67
C ASP A 120 -4.33 -29.24 -7.66
N ALA A 121 -5.39 -29.60 -8.40
CA ALA A 121 -5.46 -30.73 -9.33
C ALA A 121 -5.08 -32.10 -8.70
N GLY A 122 -5.33 -32.28 -7.40
CA GLY A 122 -4.95 -33.48 -6.63
C GLY A 122 -3.44 -33.60 -6.31
N ARG A 123 -2.65 -32.57 -6.63
CA ARG A 123 -1.20 -32.51 -6.37
C ARG A 123 -0.89 -32.16 -4.91
N LEU A 124 -1.78 -31.46 -4.22
CA LEU A 124 -1.60 -30.97 -2.86
C LEU A 124 -2.23 -31.95 -1.86
N LYS A 125 -1.45 -32.35 -0.85
CA LYS A 125 -1.91 -33.28 0.19
C LYS A 125 -1.46 -32.78 1.55
N MET A 126 -2.43 -32.54 2.42
CA MET A 126 -2.21 -32.15 3.81
C MET A 126 -2.64 -33.30 4.72
N VAL A 127 -1.75 -33.78 5.58
CA VAL A 127 -2.01 -34.95 6.43
C VAL A 127 -1.58 -34.65 7.87
N GLN A 128 -2.51 -34.80 8.81
CA GLN A 128 -2.19 -34.73 10.24
C GLN A 128 -1.72 -36.09 10.77
N HIS A 129 -0.65 -36.09 11.55
CA HIS A 129 -0.16 -37.23 12.33
C HIS A 129 -0.04 -36.84 13.81
N ASP A 130 0.10 -37.81 14.72
CA ASP A 130 0.04 -37.64 16.19
C ASP A 130 0.90 -36.51 16.79
N ARG A 131 1.97 -36.08 16.10
CA ARG A 131 2.93 -35.06 16.59
C ARG A 131 3.34 -34.03 15.54
N TYR A 132 2.80 -34.11 14.33
CA TYR A 132 3.14 -33.20 13.23
C TYR A 132 2.10 -33.27 12.11
N GLY A 133 1.89 -32.15 11.42
CA GLY A 133 1.28 -32.15 10.09
C GLY A 133 2.34 -32.26 9.00
N THR A 134 1.94 -32.84 7.88
CA THR A 134 2.71 -32.93 6.64
C THR A 134 1.95 -32.17 5.55
N LEU A 135 2.67 -31.47 4.68
CA LEU A 135 2.16 -30.92 3.42
C LEU A 135 3.05 -31.44 2.29
N THR A 136 2.45 -32.06 1.29
CA THR A 136 3.13 -32.54 0.08
C THR A 136 2.50 -31.87 -1.12
N LEU A 137 3.33 -31.29 -1.99
CA LEU A 137 2.94 -30.73 -3.28
C LEU A 137 3.78 -31.40 -4.37
N ALA A 138 3.15 -32.25 -5.17
CA ALA A 138 3.81 -32.98 -6.26
C ALA A 138 3.81 -32.16 -7.55
N ASN A 139 4.85 -32.32 -8.38
CA ASN A 139 4.99 -31.63 -9.68
C ASN A 139 4.73 -30.12 -9.53
N ALA A 140 5.56 -29.46 -8.71
CA ALA A 140 5.38 -28.05 -8.40
C ALA A 140 5.85 -27.14 -9.55
N THR A 141 5.17 -26.02 -9.79
CA THR A 141 5.45 -25.10 -10.91
C THR A 141 5.87 -23.71 -10.42
N GLY A 142 6.30 -22.83 -11.32
CA GLY A 142 6.58 -21.42 -11.00
C GLY A 142 5.40 -20.71 -10.32
N ALA A 143 4.16 -21.06 -10.71
CA ALA A 143 2.92 -20.53 -10.13
C ALA A 143 2.67 -20.93 -8.66
N ASP A 144 3.27 -22.03 -8.21
CA ASP A 144 3.15 -22.50 -6.82
C ASP A 144 4.05 -21.68 -5.84
N THR A 145 4.81 -20.70 -6.35
CA THR A 145 5.67 -19.79 -5.56
C THR A 145 4.85 -18.88 -4.66
N GLY A 146 5.21 -18.80 -3.37
CA GLY A 146 4.54 -17.89 -2.45
C GLY A 146 4.78 -18.20 -0.96
N GLU A 147 3.92 -17.65 -0.10
CA GLU A 147 3.97 -17.90 1.34
C GLU A 147 3.20 -19.18 1.73
N TYR A 148 3.90 -20.09 2.40
CA TYR A 148 3.34 -21.30 3.00
C TYR A 148 3.42 -21.13 4.53
N THR A 149 2.29 -21.33 5.20
CA THR A 149 2.16 -21.11 6.65
C THR A 149 1.69 -22.37 7.35
N CYS A 150 2.35 -22.72 8.46
CA CYS A 150 1.82 -23.68 9.42
C CYS A 150 1.26 -22.95 10.64
N TYR A 151 -0.04 -23.08 10.87
CA TYR A 151 -0.76 -22.60 12.05
C TYR A 151 -0.86 -23.73 13.08
N PRO A 152 -0.33 -23.56 14.29
CA PRO A 152 -0.72 -24.40 15.43
C PRO A 152 -2.22 -24.22 15.69
N MET A 153 -2.90 -25.32 15.98
CA MET A 153 -4.31 -25.29 16.36
C MET A 153 -4.44 -25.47 17.86
N TYR A 154 -5.21 -24.60 18.50
CA TYR A 154 -5.72 -24.83 19.84
C TYR A 154 -7.13 -25.40 19.71
N CYS A 155 -7.36 -26.60 20.25
CA CYS A 155 -8.67 -27.25 20.24
C CYS A 155 -9.21 -27.42 21.65
N GLU A 156 -10.47 -27.06 21.85
CA GLU A 156 -11.24 -27.23 23.07
C GLU A 156 -12.51 -27.99 22.68
N ASP A 157 -12.60 -29.25 23.11
CA ASP A 157 -13.53 -30.26 22.60
C ASP A 157 -13.55 -30.34 21.06
N THR A 158 -14.57 -29.78 20.41
CA THR A 158 -14.72 -29.73 18.95
C THR A 158 -14.39 -28.38 18.32
N ASP A 159 -14.20 -27.31 19.12
CA ASP A 159 -13.81 -26.00 18.59
C ASP A 159 -12.28 -25.93 18.44
N CYS A 160 -11.81 -25.78 17.20
CA CYS A 160 -10.40 -25.70 16.86
C CYS A 160 -10.08 -24.36 16.20
N ARG A 161 -9.25 -23.55 16.86
CA ARG A 161 -8.85 -22.21 16.41
C ARG A 161 -7.37 -22.10 16.08
N LYS A 162 -7.04 -21.33 15.03
CA LYS A 162 -5.67 -21.04 14.60
C LYS A 162 -4.96 -20.10 15.59
N GLU A 163 -3.79 -20.48 16.07
CA GLU A 163 -2.92 -19.59 16.86
C GLU A 163 -2.01 -18.76 15.93
N TYR A 164 -2.57 -17.69 15.36
CA TYR A 164 -1.88 -16.83 14.38
C TYR A 164 -0.52 -16.30 14.86
N ASP A 165 -0.38 -15.89 16.12
CA ASP A 165 0.88 -15.37 16.69
C ASP A 165 1.99 -16.44 16.81
N LYS A 166 1.64 -17.73 16.74
CA LYS A 166 2.57 -18.86 16.79
C LYS A 166 2.76 -19.52 15.41
N ALA A 167 2.21 -18.93 14.35
CA ALA A 167 2.30 -19.45 13.01
C ALA A 167 3.75 -19.42 12.50
N VAL A 168 4.18 -20.49 11.83
CA VAL A 168 5.50 -20.59 11.20
C VAL A 168 5.34 -20.42 9.70
N LYS A 169 5.88 -19.31 9.18
CA LYS A 169 5.81 -18.91 7.78
C LYS A 169 7.12 -19.23 7.05
N VAL A 170 7.03 -19.69 5.81
CA VAL A 170 8.15 -19.75 4.86
C VAL A 170 7.68 -19.21 3.52
N PHE A 171 8.53 -18.42 2.85
CA PHE A 171 8.34 -18.12 1.43
C PHE A 171 9.09 -19.14 0.57
N ILE A 172 8.37 -19.86 -0.30
CA ILE A 172 8.95 -20.91 -1.13
C ILE A 172 8.99 -20.41 -2.57
N PHE A 173 10.20 -20.36 -3.11
CA PHE A 173 10.47 -20.14 -4.52
C PHE A 173 10.44 -21.47 -5.25
N PHE A 174 9.77 -21.51 -6.40
CA PHE A 174 9.88 -22.61 -7.35
C PHE A 174 10.58 -22.15 -8.63
N PRO A 175 11.93 -22.09 -8.67
CA PRO A 175 12.66 -21.60 -9.84
C PRO A 175 12.32 -22.41 -11.09
N ASP A 176 11.67 -21.75 -12.04
CA ASP A 176 11.38 -22.28 -13.36
C ASP A 176 12.43 -21.72 -14.36
N PRO A 177 13.06 -22.56 -15.20
CA PRO A 177 14.04 -22.10 -16.18
C PRO A 177 13.43 -21.36 -17.38
N GLN A 178 12.11 -21.42 -17.57
CA GLN A 178 11.37 -20.76 -18.65
C GLN A 178 10.52 -19.58 -18.15
N GLU A 179 10.13 -19.54 -16.87
CA GLU A 179 9.32 -18.47 -16.28
C GLU A 179 10.01 -17.80 -15.09
N LEU A 180 10.39 -16.53 -15.24
CA LEU A 180 11.03 -15.73 -14.19
C LEU A 180 10.04 -15.07 -13.21
N PHE A 181 8.81 -14.81 -13.65
CA PHE A 181 7.73 -14.26 -12.83
C PHE A 181 6.70 -15.33 -12.50
N VAL A 182 6.09 -15.22 -11.33
CA VAL A 182 4.88 -15.99 -10.99
C VAL A 182 3.78 -15.60 -12.00
N PRO A 183 3.17 -16.55 -12.73
CA PRO A 183 2.13 -16.22 -13.70
C PRO A 183 0.94 -15.47 -13.09
N SER A 184 0.36 -14.58 -13.89
CA SER A 184 -0.95 -13.95 -13.63
C SER A 184 -1.86 -14.21 -14.82
N SER A 185 -3.14 -14.47 -14.56
CA SER A 185 -4.20 -14.57 -15.57
C SER A 185 -4.52 -13.23 -16.24
N ASP A 186 -4.18 -12.12 -15.59
CA ASP A 186 -4.62 -10.79 -15.98
C ASP A 186 -3.65 -10.13 -16.95
N TYR A 187 -4.18 -9.67 -18.09
CA TYR A 187 -3.40 -8.93 -19.10
C TYR A 187 -3.00 -7.52 -18.62
N TYR A 188 -3.79 -6.93 -17.74
CA TYR A 188 -3.48 -5.72 -16.96
C TYR A 188 -4.09 -5.82 -15.57
N GLU A 189 -3.37 -5.41 -14.53
CA GLU A 189 -3.90 -5.25 -13.18
C GLU A 189 -4.07 -3.76 -12.85
N VAL A 190 -5.25 -3.33 -12.42
CA VAL A 190 -5.54 -1.92 -12.10
C VAL A 190 -5.33 -1.68 -10.61
N ILE A 191 -4.39 -0.80 -10.25
CA ILE A 191 -3.99 -0.56 -8.86
C ILE A 191 -4.25 0.90 -8.48
N GLN A 192 -5.00 1.12 -7.39
CA GLN A 192 -5.20 2.46 -6.83
C GLN A 192 -3.97 2.89 -6.01
N LEU A 193 -3.31 3.95 -6.48
CA LEU A 193 -2.28 4.68 -5.74
C LEU A 193 -2.95 5.62 -4.72
N ARG A 194 -3.06 5.14 -3.47
CA ARG A 194 -3.69 5.89 -2.37
C ARG A 194 -2.67 6.79 -1.67
N THR A 195 -2.92 8.09 -1.55
CA THR A 195 -2.00 9.02 -0.86
C THR A 195 -1.72 8.66 0.61
N ASN A 196 -2.65 7.97 1.26
CA ASN A 196 -2.55 7.58 2.67
C ASN A 196 -1.98 6.16 2.92
N TRP A 197 -1.63 5.40 1.88
CA TRP A 197 -1.19 4.01 2.03
C TRP A 197 -0.10 3.59 1.04
N PRO A 198 0.94 2.82 1.45
CA PRO A 198 1.92 2.28 0.51
C PRO A 198 1.27 1.37 -0.53
N THR A 199 1.71 1.47 -1.79
CA THR A 199 1.18 0.64 -2.89
C THR A 199 2.22 -0.40 -3.32
N VAL A 200 1.80 -1.66 -3.48
CA VAL A 200 2.65 -2.75 -3.95
C VAL A 200 2.30 -3.08 -5.40
N LEU A 201 3.31 -3.31 -6.24
CA LEU A 201 3.18 -3.86 -7.59
C LEU A 201 3.61 -5.34 -7.50
N PRO A 202 2.68 -6.31 -7.56
CA PRO A 202 2.89 -7.68 -7.09
C PRO A 202 3.69 -8.60 -8.05
N CYS A 203 4.75 -8.09 -8.68
CA CYS A 203 5.59 -8.83 -9.63
C CYS A 203 6.60 -9.77 -8.93
N GLN A 204 6.08 -10.81 -8.28
CA GLN A 204 6.86 -11.84 -7.60
C GLN A 204 7.64 -12.68 -8.61
N VAL A 205 8.89 -13.04 -8.28
CA VAL A 205 9.74 -13.88 -9.12
C VAL A 205 9.79 -15.33 -8.63
N THR A 206 9.85 -16.27 -9.58
CA THR A 206 10.00 -17.71 -9.31
C THR A 206 11.39 -18.03 -8.74
N ASN A 207 12.41 -17.24 -9.10
CA ASN A 207 13.80 -17.45 -8.72
C ASN A 207 14.39 -16.21 -8.00
N PRO A 208 14.85 -16.34 -6.74
CA PRO A 208 15.32 -15.21 -5.95
C PRO A 208 16.65 -14.61 -6.42
N LEU A 209 17.32 -15.25 -7.39
CA LEU A 209 18.56 -14.74 -8.01
C LEU A 209 18.28 -13.89 -9.26
N ALA A 210 17.02 -13.71 -9.67
CA ALA A 210 16.67 -12.87 -10.82
C ALA A 210 16.97 -11.40 -10.53
N LYS A 211 17.64 -10.70 -11.46
CA LYS A 211 17.72 -9.24 -11.39
C LYS A 211 16.40 -8.67 -11.87
N VAL A 212 15.71 -7.89 -11.03
CA VAL A 212 14.45 -7.24 -11.38
C VAL A 212 14.64 -5.72 -11.40
N THR A 213 14.14 -5.05 -12.43
CA THR A 213 14.01 -3.58 -12.49
C THR A 213 12.58 -3.17 -12.83
N LEU A 214 12.19 -1.96 -12.47
CA LEU A 214 10.85 -1.41 -12.69
C LEU A 214 10.87 -0.49 -13.91
N HIS A 215 9.92 -0.63 -14.82
CA HIS A 215 9.84 0.14 -16.06
C HIS A 215 8.49 0.83 -16.19
N ARG A 216 8.50 1.97 -16.87
CA ARG A 216 7.31 2.69 -17.33
C ARG A 216 7.11 2.42 -18.82
N GLU A 217 5.85 2.34 -19.25
CA GLU A 217 5.53 2.15 -20.68
C GLU A 217 5.54 3.49 -21.45
N PHE A 218 4.99 4.55 -20.86
CA PHE A 218 4.84 5.87 -21.50
C PHE A 218 5.18 7.03 -20.54
N PRO A 219 6.20 7.85 -20.82
CA PRO A 219 7.30 7.56 -21.75
C PRO A 219 8.10 6.32 -21.28
N PRO A 220 8.74 5.57 -22.20
CA PRO A 220 9.51 4.38 -21.84
C PRO A 220 10.77 4.74 -21.07
N GLU A 221 10.84 4.34 -19.80
CA GLU A 221 11.92 4.70 -18.85
C GLU A 221 12.10 3.61 -17.78
N GLU A 222 13.34 3.32 -17.36
CA GLU A 222 13.60 2.52 -16.16
C GLU A 222 13.39 3.41 -14.93
N VAL A 223 12.38 3.08 -14.12
CA VAL A 223 12.00 3.82 -12.93
C VAL A 223 13.07 3.66 -11.86
N ARG A 224 13.59 4.77 -11.34
CA ARG A 224 14.59 4.76 -10.27
C ARG A 224 14.04 4.11 -9.00
N VAL A 225 14.73 3.07 -8.53
CA VAL A 225 14.46 2.39 -7.25
C VAL A 225 15.59 2.73 -6.29
N ASP A 226 15.28 3.50 -5.24
CA ASP A 226 16.26 4.07 -4.32
C ASP A 226 16.18 3.50 -2.90
N GLY A 227 15.15 2.72 -2.60
CA GLY A 227 14.86 2.17 -1.27
C GLY A 227 14.20 3.16 -0.30
N THR A 228 13.83 4.38 -0.72
CA THR A 228 13.18 5.39 0.14
C THR A 228 11.83 5.85 -0.39
N GLU A 229 11.71 6.10 -1.69
CA GLU A 229 10.44 6.37 -2.36
C GLU A 229 9.85 5.08 -2.93
N ILE A 230 10.72 4.28 -3.58
CA ILE A 230 10.38 2.95 -4.12
C ILE A 230 11.41 1.94 -3.61
N SER A 231 10.94 0.88 -2.96
CA SER A 231 11.76 -0.29 -2.58
C SER A 231 11.40 -1.52 -3.41
N PHE A 232 12.31 -2.50 -3.46
CA PHE A 232 12.06 -3.83 -4.01
C PHE A 232 12.18 -4.90 -2.94
N ASP A 233 11.21 -5.82 -2.89
CA ASP A 233 11.27 -7.06 -2.12
C ASP A 233 11.03 -8.23 -3.07
N VAL A 234 11.98 -9.14 -3.17
CA VAL A 234 11.96 -10.30 -4.08
C VAL A 234 10.75 -11.23 -3.88
N LYS A 235 10.11 -11.19 -2.70
CA LYS A 235 8.92 -11.97 -2.33
C LYS A 235 7.59 -11.24 -2.59
N ARG A 236 7.63 -9.94 -2.92
CA ARG A 236 6.42 -9.09 -3.00
C ARG A 236 6.36 -8.20 -4.24
N GLY A 237 7.48 -7.94 -4.90
CA GLY A 237 7.61 -6.95 -5.98
C GLY A 237 8.04 -5.57 -5.47
N PHE A 238 7.65 -4.51 -6.17
CA PHE A 238 8.01 -3.14 -5.80
C PHE A 238 6.99 -2.52 -4.85
N THR A 239 7.44 -1.71 -3.89
CA THR A 239 6.58 -0.94 -2.99
C THR A 239 6.85 0.55 -3.16
N ILE A 240 5.83 1.31 -3.53
CA ILE A 240 5.82 2.78 -3.53
C ILE A 240 5.36 3.23 -2.15
N HIS A 241 6.28 3.73 -1.32
CA HIS A 241 6.01 4.00 0.09
C HIS A 241 5.10 5.21 0.34
N ARG A 242 5.17 6.20 -0.54
CA ARG A 242 4.36 7.43 -0.49
C ARG A 242 3.88 7.74 -1.91
N PRO A 243 2.72 7.21 -2.32
CA PRO A 243 2.18 7.48 -3.64
C PRO A 243 2.04 8.99 -3.92
N LYS A 244 2.32 9.36 -5.17
CA LYS A 244 2.30 10.74 -5.69
C LYS A 244 1.77 10.67 -7.11
N GLN A 245 1.21 11.78 -7.60
CA GLN A 245 0.63 11.85 -8.94
C GLN A 245 1.58 11.40 -10.06
N HIS A 246 2.88 11.73 -9.96
CA HIS A 246 3.87 11.34 -10.97
C HIS A 246 4.17 9.83 -11.04
N HIS A 247 3.74 9.03 -10.05
CA HIS A 247 3.86 7.58 -10.06
C HIS A 247 2.78 6.88 -10.91
N ALA A 248 1.69 7.58 -11.25
CA ALA A 248 0.61 7.03 -12.05
C ALA A 248 1.02 6.64 -13.49
N GLY A 249 0.22 5.80 -14.14
CA GLY A 249 0.42 5.31 -15.50
C GLY A 249 0.65 3.80 -15.59
N SER A 250 1.00 3.32 -16.79
CA SER A 250 1.33 1.91 -17.03
C SER A 250 2.79 1.63 -16.65
N LEU A 251 2.98 0.77 -15.64
CA LEU A 251 4.28 0.29 -15.18
C LEU A 251 4.34 -1.24 -15.28
N TYR A 252 5.53 -1.80 -15.45
CA TYR A 252 5.76 -3.24 -15.46
C TYR A 252 7.14 -3.57 -14.91
N CYS A 253 7.28 -4.77 -14.36
CA CYS A 253 8.56 -5.26 -13.87
C CYS A 253 9.28 -6.01 -14.98
N MET A 254 10.60 -5.92 -15.02
CA MET A 254 11.44 -6.65 -15.96
C MET A 254 12.44 -7.49 -15.19
N ALA A 255 12.36 -8.81 -15.34
CA ALA A 255 13.29 -9.76 -14.76
C ALA A 255 14.32 -10.19 -15.81
N SER A 256 15.56 -10.40 -15.38
CA SER A 256 16.63 -10.99 -16.18
C SER A 256 17.44 -12.03 -15.41
N MET A 257 17.73 -13.15 -16.09
CA MET A 257 18.60 -14.21 -15.60
C MET A 257 19.33 -14.89 -16.76
N GLY A 258 20.66 -14.76 -16.80
CA GLY A 258 21.45 -15.23 -17.94
C GLY A 258 21.02 -14.53 -19.24
N SER A 259 20.60 -15.32 -20.23
CA SER A 259 20.03 -14.83 -21.49
C SER A 259 18.52 -14.56 -21.43
N LEU A 260 17.80 -15.11 -20.45
CA LEU A 260 16.35 -14.95 -20.35
C LEU A 260 16.01 -13.56 -19.80
N ARG A 261 15.14 -12.85 -20.51
CA ARG A 261 14.54 -11.57 -20.08
C ARG A 261 13.04 -11.64 -20.31
N GLN A 262 12.26 -11.31 -19.28
CA GLN A 262 10.81 -11.33 -19.33
C GLN A 262 10.25 -10.07 -18.66
N SER A 263 9.05 -9.67 -19.07
CA SER A 263 8.26 -8.63 -18.42
C SER A 263 7.12 -9.29 -17.64
N SER A 264 6.72 -8.71 -16.52
CA SER A 264 5.51 -9.10 -15.80
C SER A 264 4.26 -8.71 -16.59
N THR A 265 3.07 -9.04 -16.05
CA THR A 265 1.86 -8.29 -16.40
C THR A 265 2.05 -6.78 -16.13
N LYS A 266 1.25 -5.95 -16.81
CA LYS A 266 1.33 -4.50 -16.71
C LYS A 266 0.37 -3.98 -15.65
N TYR A 267 0.87 -3.11 -14.78
CA TYR A 267 0.14 -2.49 -13.69
C TYR A 267 -0.32 -1.09 -14.12
N MET A 268 -1.64 -0.87 -14.16
CA MET A 268 -2.22 0.44 -14.46
C MET A 268 -2.47 1.20 -13.16
N LEU A 269 -1.57 2.11 -12.82
CA LEU A 269 -1.57 2.84 -11.55
C LEU A 269 -2.42 4.11 -11.65
N ILE A 270 -3.53 4.14 -10.92
CA ILE A 270 -4.46 5.29 -10.87
C ILE A 270 -4.27 6.05 -9.55
N TYR A 271 -3.84 7.31 -9.63
CA TYR A 271 -3.67 8.16 -8.44
C TYR A 271 -5.02 8.65 -7.90
N VAL A 272 -5.25 8.38 -6.61
CA VAL A 272 -6.45 8.80 -5.88
C VAL A 272 -6.00 9.52 -4.62
N ASN A 273 -6.35 10.80 -4.49
CA ASN A 273 -6.09 11.54 -3.26
C ASN A 273 -7.12 11.13 -2.19
N TYR A 274 -6.68 10.30 -1.24
CA TYR A 274 -7.48 9.95 -0.07
C TYR A 274 -7.38 11.08 0.98
N PRO A 275 -8.50 11.71 1.35
CA PRO A 275 -8.51 12.74 2.39
C PRO A 275 -8.18 12.15 3.76
N ALA A 276 -7.73 13.00 4.69
CA ALA A 276 -7.43 12.58 6.05
C ALA A 276 -8.68 12.48 6.97
N ALA A 277 -9.83 13.01 6.54
CA ALA A 277 -11.08 13.02 7.29
C ALA A 277 -12.30 13.32 6.40
N PRO A 278 -13.54 13.02 6.87
CA PRO A 278 -14.77 13.54 6.27
C PRO A 278 -14.79 15.08 6.18
N PRO A 279 -15.47 15.66 5.18
CA PRO A 279 -15.50 17.11 4.98
C PRO A 279 -16.24 17.80 6.13
N VAL A 280 -15.91 19.07 6.41
CA VAL A 280 -16.60 19.90 7.40
C VAL A 280 -17.37 21.01 6.68
N PRO A 281 -18.67 20.84 6.39
CA PRO A 281 -19.47 21.84 5.71
C PRO A 281 -19.89 22.98 6.63
N VAL A 282 -19.87 24.19 6.08
CA VAL A 282 -20.44 25.40 6.68
C VAL A 282 -21.57 25.90 5.77
N ILE A 283 -22.75 26.11 6.34
CA ILE A 283 -23.95 26.55 5.62
C ILE A 283 -24.27 28.01 5.94
N GLN A 284 -24.63 28.77 4.91
CA GLN A 284 -24.98 30.19 4.98
C GLN A 284 -26.19 30.46 4.09
N THR A 285 -27.06 31.38 4.50
CA THR A 285 -28.27 31.78 3.75
C THR A 285 -28.16 33.23 3.33
N SER A 286 -28.64 33.58 2.14
CA SER A 286 -28.74 35.00 1.72
C SER A 286 -29.58 35.85 2.67
N SER A 287 -30.60 35.25 3.31
CA SER A 287 -31.29 35.79 4.49
C SER A 287 -31.93 34.68 5.31
N SER A 288 -31.97 34.82 6.63
CA SER A 288 -32.72 33.95 7.54
C SER A 288 -34.23 34.26 7.56
N SER A 289 -34.66 35.35 6.93
CA SER A 289 -36.06 35.73 6.76
C SER A 289 -36.28 36.31 5.36
N VAL A 290 -37.06 35.61 4.53
CA VAL A 290 -37.27 35.93 3.11
C VAL A 290 -38.74 36.25 2.85
N SER A 291 -39.00 37.27 2.03
CA SER A 291 -40.38 37.63 1.66
C SER A 291 -40.95 36.67 0.63
N VAL A 292 -42.26 36.39 0.69
CA VAL A 292 -42.96 35.61 -0.36
C VAL A 292 -42.72 36.23 -1.74
N GLY A 293 -42.31 35.40 -2.69
CA GLY A 293 -41.99 35.80 -4.07
C GLY A 293 -40.60 36.42 -4.26
N SER A 294 -39.75 36.47 -3.23
CA SER A 294 -38.31 36.75 -3.38
C SER A 294 -37.53 35.46 -3.62
N ASN A 295 -36.29 35.56 -4.10
CA ASN A 295 -35.42 34.39 -4.30
C ASN A 295 -34.51 34.19 -3.08
N LEU A 296 -34.27 32.93 -2.72
CA LEU A 296 -33.38 32.50 -1.64
C LEU A 296 -32.19 31.75 -2.23
N GLN A 297 -31.01 32.01 -1.68
CA GLN A 297 -29.81 31.21 -1.91
C GLN A 297 -29.35 30.61 -0.58
N VAL A 298 -29.07 29.30 -0.57
CA VAL A 298 -28.49 28.58 0.55
C VAL A 298 -27.16 28.00 0.10
N THR A 299 -26.08 28.53 0.63
CA THR A 299 -24.70 28.23 0.24
C THR A 299 -24.07 27.28 1.24
N CYS A 300 -23.64 26.12 0.79
CA CYS A 300 -22.85 25.17 1.54
C CYS A 300 -21.40 25.22 1.08
N THR A 301 -20.46 25.40 1.99
CA THR A 301 -19.02 25.56 1.68
C THR A 301 -18.18 24.60 2.52
N VAL A 302 -17.27 23.89 1.86
CA VAL A 302 -16.25 23.03 2.46
C VAL A 302 -14.88 23.60 2.09
N VAL A 303 -14.00 23.77 3.08
CA VAL A 303 -12.59 24.13 2.85
C VAL A 303 -11.72 22.94 3.26
N GLY A 304 -11.13 22.30 2.26
CA GLY A 304 -10.47 20.99 2.41
C GLY A 304 -9.07 20.92 1.81
N GLU A 305 -8.51 19.72 1.81
CA GLU A 305 -7.29 19.37 1.08
C GLU A 305 -7.53 19.51 -0.43
N GLN A 306 -6.50 19.93 -1.18
CA GLN A 306 -6.60 20.08 -2.65
C GLN A 306 -6.81 18.73 -3.34
N ASP A 307 -7.46 18.73 -4.51
CA ASP A 307 -7.67 17.55 -5.38
C ASP A 307 -8.45 16.40 -4.72
N VAL A 308 -9.16 16.69 -3.62
CA VAL A 308 -10.14 15.79 -2.98
C VAL A 308 -11.52 16.10 -3.54
N VAL A 309 -12.20 15.10 -4.11
CA VAL A 309 -13.59 15.27 -4.56
C VAL A 309 -14.51 15.36 -3.35
N VAL A 310 -15.43 16.34 -3.37
CA VAL A 310 -16.48 16.51 -2.38
C VAL A 310 -17.82 16.50 -3.10
N GLU A 311 -18.69 15.57 -2.72
CA GLU A 311 -20.06 15.46 -3.22
C GLU A 311 -21.01 16.18 -2.25
N PHE A 312 -21.97 16.94 -2.79
CA PHE A 312 -22.96 17.69 -2.01
C PHE A 312 -24.37 17.14 -2.25
N THR A 313 -25.10 16.89 -1.17
CA THR A 313 -26.51 16.50 -1.19
C THR A 313 -27.32 17.42 -0.29
N TRP A 314 -28.58 17.65 -0.67
CA TRP A 314 -29.45 18.67 -0.06
C TRP A 314 -30.80 18.10 0.35
N GLU A 315 -31.23 18.41 1.57
CA GLU A 315 -32.61 18.23 2.04
C GLU A 315 -33.22 19.62 2.27
N TYR A 316 -34.42 19.85 1.75
CA TYR A 316 -35.08 21.17 1.82
C TYR A 316 -36.61 21.04 1.78
N PRO A 317 -37.37 21.99 2.36
CA PRO A 317 -38.82 21.82 2.54
C PRO A 317 -39.60 21.64 1.22
N GLY A 318 -39.20 22.35 0.17
CA GLY A 318 -39.81 22.28 -1.17
C GLY A 318 -39.77 20.90 -1.83
N GLN A 319 -38.90 19.98 -1.37
CA GLN A 319 -38.84 18.60 -1.85
C GLN A 319 -40.16 17.84 -1.59
N GLN A 320 -40.87 18.16 -0.50
CA GLN A 320 -42.14 17.50 -0.13
C GLN A 320 -43.29 17.76 -1.12
N ILE A 321 -43.18 18.80 -1.93
CA ILE A 321 -44.14 19.12 -3.01
C ILE A 321 -43.53 18.94 -4.41
N GLY A 322 -42.39 18.24 -4.50
CA GLY A 322 -41.73 17.95 -5.78
C GLY A 322 -41.12 19.17 -6.48
N ARG A 323 -40.74 20.24 -5.76
CA ARG A 323 -39.89 21.28 -6.38
C ARG A 323 -38.56 20.63 -6.81
N PRO A 324 -38.04 20.91 -8.02
CA PRO A 324 -36.77 20.34 -8.47
C PRO A 324 -35.60 20.94 -7.68
N LEU A 325 -34.55 20.14 -7.50
CA LEU A 325 -33.29 20.60 -6.92
C LEU A 325 -32.54 21.43 -7.98
N TYR A 326 -32.27 22.70 -7.69
CA TYR A 326 -31.44 23.57 -8.54
C TYR A 326 -30.22 24.03 -7.75
N THR A 327 -29.06 23.45 -8.07
CA THR A 327 -27.77 23.73 -7.44
C THR A 327 -26.76 24.26 -8.43
N GLN A 328 -25.87 25.12 -7.95
CA GLN A 328 -24.65 25.52 -8.65
C GLN A 328 -23.43 25.17 -7.80
N ASP A 329 -22.57 24.30 -8.32
CA ASP A 329 -21.37 23.85 -7.63
C ASP A 329 -20.12 24.52 -8.21
N SER A 330 -19.15 24.84 -7.35
CA SER A 330 -17.88 25.47 -7.73
C SER A 330 -16.71 24.97 -6.88
N ILE A 331 -15.51 25.04 -7.45
CA ILE A 331 -14.25 24.71 -6.76
C ILE A 331 -13.25 25.82 -7.03
N GLU A 332 -12.73 26.42 -5.95
CA GLU A 332 -11.75 27.51 -6.00
C GLU A 332 -10.49 27.18 -5.20
N PRO A 333 -9.29 27.59 -5.63
CA PRO A 333 -8.08 27.52 -4.80
C PRO A 333 -8.22 28.38 -3.53
N ALA A 334 -8.15 27.76 -2.36
CA ALA A 334 -8.24 28.43 -1.07
C ALA A 334 -6.85 28.73 -0.49
N ASN A 335 -6.14 29.67 -1.10
CA ASN A 335 -4.78 30.04 -0.70
C ASN A 335 -4.70 30.42 0.79
N ASN A 336 -4.08 29.57 1.59
CA ASN A 336 -3.61 29.86 2.92
C ASN A 336 -2.10 29.70 2.94
N ILE A 337 -1.40 30.60 3.63
CA ILE A 337 0.06 30.69 3.63
C ILE A 337 0.67 29.32 4.00
N GLY A 338 1.36 28.69 3.05
CA GLY A 338 2.05 27.40 3.23
C GLY A 338 1.19 26.14 3.12
N ARG A 339 -0.11 26.22 2.81
CA ARG A 339 -0.95 25.02 2.56
C ARG A 339 -1.87 25.19 1.35
N LEU A 340 -1.60 24.37 0.33
CA LEU A 340 -2.52 24.12 -0.77
C LEU A 340 -3.83 23.55 -0.22
N ARG A 341 -4.91 24.30 -0.42
CA ARG A 341 -6.28 23.94 -0.05
C ARG A 341 -7.21 24.36 -1.17
N GLN A 342 -8.37 23.74 -1.21
CA GLN A 342 -9.48 24.16 -2.07
C GLN A 342 -10.71 24.50 -1.24
N ARG A 343 -11.54 25.38 -1.79
CA ARG A 343 -12.90 25.67 -1.34
C ARG A 343 -13.83 25.03 -2.35
N SER A 344 -14.54 23.99 -1.94
CA SER A 344 -15.65 23.40 -2.70
C SER A 344 -16.94 24.01 -2.17
N GLN A 345 -17.84 24.42 -3.05
CA GLN A 345 -19.09 25.10 -2.69
C GLN A 345 -20.24 24.54 -3.52
N SER A 346 -21.41 24.44 -2.91
CA SER A 346 -22.69 24.15 -3.57
C SER A 346 -23.69 25.22 -3.14
N ILE A 347 -24.41 25.81 -4.09
CA ILE A 347 -25.41 26.85 -3.84
C ILE A 347 -26.77 26.31 -4.28
N LEU A 348 -27.65 26.02 -3.32
CA LEU A 348 -29.06 25.72 -3.57
C LEU A 348 -29.82 27.03 -3.83
N MET A 349 -30.49 27.10 -4.97
CA MET A 349 -31.31 28.24 -5.39
C MET A 349 -32.79 27.90 -5.28
N VAL A 350 -33.56 28.75 -4.59
CA VAL A 350 -35.01 28.66 -4.46
C VAL A 350 -35.63 29.95 -4.95
N ASP A 351 -36.02 29.98 -6.22
CA ASP A 351 -36.72 31.11 -6.82
C ASP A 351 -38.18 31.18 -6.37
N GLU A 352 -38.76 32.38 -6.34
CA GLU A 352 -40.16 32.62 -5.94
C GLU A 352 -40.55 31.86 -4.64
N VAL A 353 -39.91 32.21 -3.52
CA VAL A 353 -40.14 31.57 -2.22
C VAL A 353 -41.61 31.63 -1.80
N ARG A 354 -42.14 30.48 -1.40
CA ARG A 354 -43.53 30.25 -0.95
C ARG A 354 -43.52 29.84 0.53
N VAL A 355 -44.68 29.87 1.18
CA VAL A 355 -44.82 29.49 2.60
C VAL A 355 -44.35 28.05 2.88
N VAL A 356 -44.49 27.14 1.90
CA VAL A 356 -44.03 25.75 1.97
C VAL A 356 -42.51 25.59 1.95
N ASP A 357 -41.76 26.59 1.47
CA ASP A 357 -40.30 26.58 1.51
C ASP A 357 -39.76 27.00 2.90
N GLN A 358 -40.62 27.41 3.82
CA GLN A 358 -40.24 27.66 5.21
C GLN A 358 -39.82 26.36 5.91
N GLY A 359 -38.63 26.37 6.51
CA GLY A 359 -38.18 25.25 7.32
C GLY A 359 -36.66 25.12 7.38
N THR A 360 -36.21 23.90 7.64
CA THR A 360 -34.80 23.56 7.75
C THR A 360 -34.25 23.11 6.40
N TYR A 361 -33.11 23.68 6.04
CA TYR A 361 -32.30 23.31 4.89
C TYR A 361 -31.05 22.60 5.42
N THR A 362 -30.82 21.37 4.99
CA THR A 362 -29.65 20.57 5.36
C THR A 362 -28.76 20.37 4.14
N CYS A 363 -27.48 20.69 4.29
CA CYS A 363 -26.44 20.28 3.35
C CYS A 363 -25.64 19.13 3.96
N THR A 364 -25.49 18.05 3.21
CA THR A 364 -24.59 16.94 3.52
C THR A 364 -23.45 16.94 2.51
N ALA A 365 -22.21 17.07 3.00
CA ALA A 365 -21.00 16.95 2.20
C ALA A 365 -20.35 15.59 2.44
N GLN A 366 -19.87 14.93 1.38
CA GLN A 366 -19.30 13.58 1.42
C GLN A 366 -17.96 13.49 0.67
N ASN A 367 -17.04 12.68 1.18
CA ASN A 367 -15.82 12.24 0.49
C ASN A 367 -15.55 10.75 0.78
N LEU A 368 -14.38 10.23 0.37
CA LEU A 368 -14.00 8.82 0.54
C LEU A 368 -13.90 8.33 1.99
N GLU A 369 -13.73 9.22 2.98
CA GLU A 369 -13.69 8.86 4.41
C GLU A 369 -15.05 8.99 5.10
N GLY A 370 -16.08 9.49 4.40
CA GLY A 370 -17.46 9.58 4.88
C GLY A 370 -18.09 10.96 4.66
N SER A 371 -19.20 11.21 5.36
CA SER A 371 -20.00 12.43 5.21
C SER A 371 -20.20 13.19 6.52
N ARG A 372 -20.55 14.48 6.40
CA ARG A 372 -21.08 15.29 7.50
C ARG A 372 -22.19 16.19 6.99
N SER A 373 -23.15 16.46 7.85
CA SER A 373 -24.30 17.31 7.58
C SER A 373 -24.27 18.58 8.44
N THR A 374 -24.85 19.65 7.91
CA THR A 374 -25.05 20.92 8.61
C THR A 374 -26.35 21.55 8.13
N SER A 375 -27.05 22.26 9.01
CA SER A 375 -28.40 22.75 8.74
C SER A 375 -28.58 24.21 9.15
N THR A 376 -29.50 24.88 8.46
CA THR A 376 -29.95 26.25 8.75
C THR A 376 -31.48 26.33 8.62
N THR A 377 -32.11 27.31 9.24
CA THR A 377 -33.58 27.48 9.19
C THR A 377 -33.93 28.84 8.59
N VAL A 378 -34.77 28.82 7.55
CA VAL A 378 -35.27 30.04 6.89
C VAL A 378 -36.73 30.24 7.24
N LYS A 379 -37.09 31.47 7.63
CA LYS A 379 -38.47 31.91 7.84
C LYS A 379 -39.00 32.60 6.60
N VAL A 380 -40.26 32.37 6.25
CA VAL A 380 -40.92 33.05 5.13
C VAL A 380 -41.91 34.06 5.68
N VAL A 381 -41.70 35.33 5.34
CA VAL A 381 -42.53 36.45 5.82
C VAL A 381 -43.46 36.95 4.71
N PRO A 382 -44.65 37.48 5.03
CA PRO A 382 -45.49 38.15 4.05
C PRO A 382 -44.73 39.27 3.35
N LYS A 383 -44.93 39.40 2.03
CA LYS A 383 -44.40 40.54 1.27
C LYS A 383 -45.04 41.81 1.84
N LYS A 384 -44.21 42.75 2.31
CA LYS A 384 -44.69 44.08 2.68
C LYS A 384 -45.20 44.79 1.41
N LEU A 385 -46.46 45.21 1.46
CA LEU A 385 -47.13 46.04 0.46
C LEU A 385 -46.62 47.48 0.54
#